data_AF-A0A1H2Y2W1-F1
#
_entry.id   AF-A0A1H2Y2W1-F1
#
_cell.length_a   1.000
_cell.length_b   1.000
_cell.length_c   1.000
_cell.angle_alpha   90.00
_cell.angle_beta   90.00
_cell.angle_gamma   90.00
#
_symmetry.space_group_name_H-M   'P 1'
#
loop_
_entity.id
_entity.type
_entity.pdbx_description
1 polymer ?
#
loop_
_entity_poly.entity_id
_entity_poly.type
_entity_poly.pdbx_seq_one_letter_code
_entity_poly.pdbx_strand_id
1 'polypeptide(L)'
;MMITEEYQTTKELNDGRPAGEDSVLVSMNLLQSELPSQFTLGVKLTVAGVEQPFHFDVPVEINAEPVVIEKPKMPDTLAQRGFVVDKVVVTPVTTQVFFHLRPKTEDTANTFVHPDDFDMSATRDEQGRVYQILGGQGDQVTELGSKQYYIFEPVSPEAKALKLTYNVAGGPDGKPYSIEMEVPLPDRQR
;
A
#
# COMPACT_ATOMS: atom_id res chain seq x y z
N MET A 1 -18.64 -23.29 -21.17
CA MET A 1 -17.18 -23.26 -21.42
C MET A 1 -16.63 -22.13 -20.57
N MET A 2 -16.10 -22.46 -19.38
CA MET A 2 -15.49 -21.47 -18.49
C MET A 2 -13.99 -21.46 -18.79
N ILE A 3 -13.47 -20.28 -19.14
CA ILE A 3 -12.05 -20.05 -19.34
C ILE A 3 -11.49 -19.70 -17.95
N THR A 4 -10.78 -20.64 -17.33
CA THR A 4 -9.92 -20.36 -16.18
C THR A 4 -8.65 -19.73 -16.71
N GLU A 5 -8.45 -18.45 -16.45
CA GLU A 5 -7.17 -17.77 -16.68
C GLU A 5 -6.18 -18.23 -15.61
N GLU A 6 -5.17 -19.00 -16.00
CA GLU A 6 -4.00 -19.28 -15.16
C GLU A 6 -3.11 -18.03 -15.11
N TYR A 7 -3.13 -17.33 -13.99
CA TYR A 7 -2.16 -16.27 -13.70
C TYR A 7 -0.86 -16.92 -13.19
N GLN A 8 0.11 -17.14 -14.07
CA GLN A 8 1.47 -17.50 -13.67
C GLN A 8 2.33 -16.23 -13.56
N THR A 9 2.46 -15.70 -12.34
CA THR A 9 3.51 -14.73 -12.01
C THR A 9 4.59 -15.46 -11.23
N THR A 10 5.57 -16.04 -11.92
CA THR A 10 6.76 -16.61 -11.29
C THR A 10 7.72 -15.48 -10.93
N LYS A 11 7.60 -14.96 -9.71
CA LYS A 11 8.64 -14.13 -9.09
C LYS A 11 9.37 -14.95 -8.04
N GLU A 12 10.64 -15.28 -8.29
CA GLU A 12 11.50 -15.87 -7.27
C GLU A 12 11.70 -14.85 -6.14
N LEU A 13 11.11 -15.12 -4.98
CA LEU A 13 11.22 -14.29 -3.78
C LEU A 13 12.32 -14.88 -2.89
N ASN A 14 13.51 -14.28 -2.91
CA ASN A 14 14.68 -14.71 -2.14
C ASN A 14 14.76 -14.10 -0.72
N ASP A 15 13.63 -13.72 -0.10
CA ASP A 15 13.64 -12.94 1.17
C ASP A 15 13.34 -13.82 2.40
N GLY A 16 14.09 -14.91 2.55
CA GLY A 16 14.06 -15.76 3.75
C GLY A 16 15.07 -15.29 4.80
N ARG A 17 14.62 -15.07 6.04
CA ARG A 17 15.50 -14.75 7.19
C ARG A 17 15.44 -15.84 8.26
N PRO A 18 16.55 -16.18 8.93
CA PRO A 18 16.51 -17.12 10.05
C PRO A 18 15.59 -16.63 11.17
N ALA A 19 14.77 -17.53 11.73
CA ALA A 19 13.83 -17.26 12.81
C ALA A 19 14.05 -18.19 14.02
N GLY A 20 15.26 -18.77 14.13
CA GLY A 20 15.63 -19.81 15.10
C GLY A 20 16.69 -20.74 14.50
N GLU A 21 17.11 -21.77 15.25
CA GLU A 21 18.06 -22.78 14.75
C GLU A 21 17.47 -23.61 13.60
N ASP A 22 16.15 -23.85 13.62
CA ASP A 22 15.45 -24.72 12.67
C ASP A 22 14.28 -24.02 11.92
N SER A 23 14.27 -22.69 11.86
CA SER A 23 13.14 -21.94 11.27
C SER A 23 13.59 -20.79 10.38
N VAL A 24 12.82 -20.54 9.32
CA VAL A 24 13.03 -19.44 8.38
C VAL A 24 11.72 -18.67 8.25
N LEU A 25 11.77 -17.35 8.43
CA LEU A 25 10.68 -16.45 8.15
C LEU A 25 10.77 -16.01 6.69
N VAL A 26 9.72 -16.28 5.93
CA VAL A 26 9.58 -15.85 4.54
C VAL A 26 8.53 -14.75 4.49
N SER A 27 8.92 -13.57 4.02
CA SER A 27 8.02 -12.44 3.84
C SER A 27 7.82 -12.20 2.33
N MET A 28 6.56 -12.08 1.90
CA MET A 28 6.22 -11.80 0.51
C MET A 28 5.55 -10.43 0.45
N ASN A 29 6.28 -9.42 -0.02
CA ASN A 29 5.83 -8.02 -0.01
C ASN A 29 5.40 -7.52 -1.40
N LEU A 30 5.24 -8.41 -2.38
CA LEU A 30 5.02 -8.05 -3.77
C LEU A 30 3.73 -8.65 -4.30
N LEU A 31 2.68 -7.81 -4.34
CA LEU A 31 1.47 -8.07 -5.09
C LEU A 31 1.35 -6.97 -6.14
N GLN A 32 1.64 -7.33 -7.40
CA GLN A 32 1.61 -6.40 -8.53
C GLN A 32 0.19 -6.19 -9.10
N SER A 33 -0.81 -6.91 -8.56
CA SER A 33 -2.19 -6.86 -9.01
C SER A 33 -3.16 -7.19 -7.87
N GLU A 34 -4.43 -6.81 -8.03
CA GLU A 34 -5.50 -7.26 -7.14
C GLU A 34 -5.59 -8.79 -7.19
N LEU A 35 -5.48 -9.44 -6.03
CA LEU A 35 -5.65 -10.88 -5.91
C LEU A 35 -7.14 -11.23 -5.96
N PRO A 36 -7.52 -12.36 -6.57
CA PRO A 36 -8.89 -12.85 -6.48
C PRO A 36 -9.23 -13.21 -5.02
N SER A 37 -10.53 -13.24 -4.70
CA SER A 37 -11.03 -13.56 -3.36
C SER A 37 -10.64 -14.96 -2.87
N GLN A 38 -10.38 -15.87 -3.80
CA GLN A 38 -9.88 -17.22 -3.53
C GLN A 38 -8.79 -17.56 -4.54
N PHE A 39 -7.65 -18.04 -4.05
CA PHE A 39 -6.55 -18.55 -4.87
C PHE A 39 -5.76 -19.61 -4.12
N THR A 40 -4.98 -20.39 -4.85
CA THR A 40 -4.00 -21.32 -4.27
C THR A 40 -2.61 -20.70 -4.36
N LEU A 41 -1.99 -20.48 -3.20
CA LEU A 41 -0.60 -20.05 -3.13
C LEU A 41 0.31 -21.29 -3.19
N GLY A 42 0.99 -21.46 -4.32
CA GLY A 42 2.02 -22.47 -4.48
C GLY A 42 3.36 -22.00 -3.90
N VAL A 43 3.82 -22.62 -2.82
CA VAL A 43 5.14 -22.36 -2.22
C VAL A 43 6.09 -23.49 -2.61
N LYS A 44 7.27 -23.14 -3.12
CA LYS A 44 8.38 -24.08 -3.36
C LYS A 44 9.54 -23.72 -2.45
N LEU A 45 9.92 -24.66 -1.58
CA LEU A 45 11.01 -24.50 -0.63
C LEU A 45 12.14 -25.48 -0.96
N THR A 46 13.29 -24.95 -1.37
CA THR A 46 14.50 -25.74 -1.59
C THR A 46 15.39 -25.65 -0.35
N VAL A 47 15.75 -26.80 0.23
CA VAL A 47 16.64 -26.89 1.39
C VAL A 47 17.98 -27.45 0.93
N ALA A 48 19.08 -26.79 1.29
CA ALA A 48 20.42 -27.26 0.93
C ALA A 48 20.66 -28.68 1.46
N GLY A 49 21.14 -29.57 0.59
CA GLY A 49 21.33 -31.00 0.90
C GLY A 49 20.10 -31.88 0.68
N VAL A 50 18.96 -31.32 0.28
CA VAL A 50 17.77 -32.08 -0.15
C VAL A 50 17.61 -31.93 -1.66
N GLU A 51 17.66 -33.04 -2.41
CA GLU A 51 17.63 -33.02 -3.88
C GLU A 51 16.31 -32.52 -4.47
N GLN A 52 15.18 -32.80 -3.80
CA GLN A 52 13.85 -32.42 -4.28
C GLN A 52 13.28 -31.27 -3.44
N PRO A 53 12.83 -30.16 -4.05
CA PRO A 53 12.15 -29.09 -3.34
C PRO A 53 10.84 -29.56 -2.70
N PHE A 54 10.53 -29.04 -1.52
CA PHE A 54 9.20 -29.19 -0.94
C PHE A 54 8.22 -28.28 -1.67
N HIS A 55 7.03 -28.79 -1.96
CA HIS A 55 5.96 -28.03 -2.56
C HIS A 55 4.74 -28.03 -1.66
N PHE A 56 4.18 -26.84 -1.41
CA PHE A 56 2.98 -26.64 -0.63
C PHE A 56 1.97 -25.87 -1.47
N ASP A 57 0.75 -26.39 -1.54
CA ASP A 57 -0.40 -25.68 -2.09
C ASP A 57 -1.24 -25.18 -0.92
N VAL A 58 -1.19 -23.88 -0.66
CA VAL A 58 -1.92 -23.25 0.43
C VAL A 58 -3.17 -22.60 -0.14
N PRO A 59 -4.38 -23.13 0.13
CA PRO A 59 -5.61 -22.43 -0.25
C PRO A 59 -5.72 -21.15 0.57
N VAL A 60 -5.87 -20.03 -0.12
CA VAL A 60 -6.05 -18.71 0.48
C VAL A 60 -7.45 -18.23 0.13
N GLU A 61 -8.20 -17.84 1.15
CA GLU A 61 -9.49 -17.19 1.03
C GLU A 61 -9.43 -15.83 1.74
N ILE A 62 -9.76 -14.78 1.01
CA ILE A 62 -9.94 -13.44 1.58
C ILE A 62 -11.25 -13.47 2.36
N ASN A 63 -11.14 -13.52 3.69
CA ASN A 63 -12.26 -13.66 4.61
C ASN A 63 -12.70 -12.32 5.24
N ALA A 64 -12.15 -11.21 4.80
CA ALA A 64 -12.51 -9.88 5.25
C ALA A 64 -13.05 -9.06 4.08
N GLU A 65 -14.29 -8.58 4.21
CA GLU A 65 -14.85 -7.61 3.27
C GLU A 65 -14.14 -6.27 3.46
N PRO A 66 -13.41 -5.76 2.45
CA PRO A 66 -12.71 -4.50 2.58
C PRO A 66 -13.70 -3.34 2.53
N VAL A 67 -13.46 -2.33 3.35
CA VAL A 67 -14.05 -1.00 3.11
C VAL A 67 -13.17 -0.27 2.12
N VAL A 68 -13.71 0.02 0.94
CA VAL A 68 -13.01 0.76 -0.11
C VAL A 68 -13.59 2.17 -0.22
N ILE A 69 -12.73 3.16 -0.06
CA ILE A 69 -13.05 4.57 -0.19
C ILE A 69 -12.39 5.08 -1.45
N GLU A 70 -13.15 5.11 -2.54
CA GLU A 70 -12.70 5.57 -3.86
C GLU A 70 -12.63 7.10 -3.91
N LYS A 71 -11.54 7.62 -4.46
CA LYS A 71 -11.28 9.05 -4.70
C LYS A 71 -11.67 9.94 -3.51
N PRO A 72 -11.09 9.70 -2.31
CA PRO A 72 -11.41 10.49 -1.13
C PRO A 72 -11.15 11.98 -1.39
N LYS A 73 -11.95 12.84 -0.77
CA LYS A 73 -11.84 14.30 -0.93
C LYS A 73 -10.44 14.76 -0.49
N MET A 74 -9.69 15.34 -1.42
CA MET A 74 -8.35 15.84 -1.14
C MET A 74 -8.33 17.34 -0.83
N PRO A 75 -7.38 17.80 0.00
CA PRO A 75 -7.04 19.22 0.08
C PRO A 75 -6.51 19.74 -1.26
N ASP A 76 -6.93 20.93 -1.69
CA ASP A 76 -6.44 21.56 -2.92
C ASP A 76 -4.92 21.73 -2.92
N THR A 77 -4.35 21.99 -1.75
CA THR A 77 -2.89 22.12 -1.56
C THR A 77 -2.16 20.83 -1.90
N LEU A 78 -2.75 19.66 -1.63
CA LEU A 78 -2.16 18.36 -1.99
C LEU A 78 -2.29 18.10 -3.49
N ALA A 79 -3.48 18.35 -4.05
CA ALA A 79 -3.75 18.17 -5.48
C ALA A 79 -2.83 19.04 -6.36
N GLN A 80 -2.57 20.28 -5.94
CA GLN A 80 -1.66 21.20 -6.64
C GLN A 80 -0.21 20.71 -6.70
N ARG A 81 0.22 19.83 -5.78
CA ARG A 81 1.55 19.22 -5.80
C ARG A 81 1.66 18.03 -6.74
N GLY A 82 0.58 17.71 -7.44
CA GLY A 82 0.54 16.61 -8.40
C GLY A 82 0.32 15.24 -7.78
N PHE A 83 -0.03 15.19 -6.51
CA PHE A 83 -0.37 13.97 -5.80
C PHE A 83 -1.88 13.72 -5.89
N VAL A 84 -2.29 12.48 -6.12
CA VAL A 84 -3.69 12.08 -6.19
C VAL A 84 -3.90 10.78 -5.43
N VAL A 85 -4.75 10.81 -4.39
CA VAL A 85 -5.17 9.59 -3.68
C VAL A 85 -6.26 8.92 -4.50
N ASP A 86 -5.97 7.72 -5.00
CA ASP A 86 -6.90 6.93 -5.81
C ASP A 86 -7.94 6.26 -4.93
N LYS A 87 -7.50 5.56 -3.89
CA LYS A 87 -8.37 4.86 -2.96
C LYS A 87 -7.70 4.58 -1.62
N VAL A 88 -8.53 4.43 -0.60
CA VAL A 88 -8.13 3.89 0.70
C VAL A 88 -8.89 2.59 0.94
N VAL A 89 -8.16 1.52 1.22
CA VAL A 89 -8.71 0.18 1.49
C VAL A 89 -8.46 -0.17 2.94
N VAL A 90 -9.52 -0.38 3.71
CA VAL A 90 -9.44 -0.70 5.14
C VAL A 90 -9.93 -2.13 5.35
N THR A 91 -9.08 -2.96 5.94
CA THR A 91 -9.42 -4.32 6.38
C THR A 91 -9.13 -4.48 7.88
N PRO A 92 -9.63 -5.54 8.53
CA PRO A 92 -9.27 -5.84 9.92
C PRO A 92 -7.78 -6.10 10.15
N VAL A 93 -7.01 -6.33 9.07
CA VAL A 93 -5.59 -6.70 9.14
C VAL A 93 -4.67 -5.53 8.77
N THR A 94 -5.07 -4.70 7.80
CA THR A 94 -4.25 -3.59 7.31
C THR A 94 -5.11 -2.44 6.78
N THR A 95 -4.52 -1.25 6.73
CA THR A 95 -5.05 -0.15 5.93
C THR A 95 -4.09 0.17 4.79
N GLN A 96 -4.60 0.31 3.57
CA GLN A 96 -3.79 0.59 2.39
C GLN A 96 -4.23 1.90 1.75
N VAL A 97 -3.28 2.76 1.43
CA VAL A 97 -3.51 4.02 0.73
C VAL A 97 -2.84 3.93 -0.62
N PHE A 98 -3.65 3.92 -1.68
CA PHE A 98 -3.20 3.92 -3.07
C PHE A 98 -3.24 5.33 -3.61
N PHE A 99 -2.16 5.73 -4.27
CA PHE A 99 -2.03 7.07 -4.84
C PHE A 99 -1.16 7.04 -6.08
N HIS A 100 -1.29 8.08 -6.89
CA HIS A 100 -0.38 8.31 -7.98
C HIS A 100 0.13 9.74 -8.00
N LEU A 101 1.28 9.89 -8.63
CA LEU A 101 1.74 11.18 -9.10
C LEU A 101 1.18 11.40 -10.50
N ARG A 102 0.59 12.57 -10.73
CA ARG A 102 0.05 12.94 -12.03
C ARG A 102 1.16 13.06 -13.09
N PRO A 103 0.83 12.93 -14.38
CA PRO A 103 1.80 13.17 -15.45
C PRO A 103 2.42 14.57 -15.36
N LYS A 104 3.73 14.68 -15.63
CA LYS A 104 4.42 15.99 -15.63
C LYS A 104 3.86 16.94 -16.68
N THR A 105 3.30 16.42 -17.77
CA THR A 105 2.64 17.23 -18.81
C THR A 105 1.40 17.97 -18.28
N GLU A 106 0.83 17.54 -17.17
CA GLU A 106 -0.28 18.23 -16.50
C GLU A 106 0.20 19.32 -15.53
N ASP A 107 1.51 19.45 -15.31
CA ASP A 107 2.10 20.45 -14.44
C ASP A 107 2.38 21.79 -15.13
N THR A 108 1.29 22.52 -15.42
CA THR A 108 1.35 23.84 -16.06
C THR A 108 1.87 24.96 -15.14
N ALA A 109 1.87 24.74 -13.83
CA ALA A 109 2.29 25.73 -12.84
C ALA A 109 3.70 25.48 -12.29
N ASN A 110 4.38 24.43 -12.75
CA ASN A 110 5.68 23.99 -12.23
C ASN A 110 5.66 23.80 -10.69
N THR A 111 4.56 23.25 -10.17
CA THR A 111 4.33 23.02 -8.74
C THR A 111 4.51 21.57 -8.33
N PHE A 112 4.81 20.69 -9.29
CA PHE A 112 5.04 19.27 -9.06
C PHE A 112 6.21 19.05 -8.10
N VAL A 113 5.96 18.24 -7.08
CA VAL A 113 6.98 17.87 -6.09
C VAL A 113 7.57 16.54 -6.54
N HIS A 114 8.91 16.45 -6.56
CA HIS A 114 9.54 15.17 -6.83
C HIS A 114 9.11 14.17 -5.74
N PRO A 115 8.86 12.89 -6.06
CA PRO A 115 8.51 11.88 -5.06
C PRO A 115 9.49 11.81 -3.88
N ASP A 116 10.78 12.09 -4.10
CA ASP A 116 11.78 12.13 -3.03
C ASP A 116 11.63 13.34 -2.08
N ASP A 117 10.92 14.38 -2.51
CA ASP A 117 10.59 15.57 -1.74
C ASP A 117 9.26 15.44 -0.99
N PHE A 118 8.69 14.22 -0.98
CA PHE A 118 7.36 13.95 -0.44
C PHE A 118 7.34 12.63 0.32
N ASP A 119 6.86 12.66 1.57
CA ASP A 119 6.76 11.45 2.39
C ASP A 119 5.44 11.42 3.16
N MET A 120 4.81 10.25 3.25
CA MET A 120 3.63 10.07 4.08
C MET A 120 4.04 9.54 5.45
N SER A 121 3.72 10.28 6.50
CA SER A 121 3.97 9.84 7.89
C SER A 121 3.00 8.75 8.33
N ALA A 122 3.27 8.17 9.50
CA ALA A 122 2.29 7.40 10.25
C ALA A 122 0.94 8.13 10.33
N THR A 123 -0.15 7.39 10.13
CA THR A 123 -1.49 7.95 10.06
C THR A 123 -2.12 7.99 11.45
N ARG A 124 -3.16 8.82 11.62
CA ARG A 124 -3.83 8.97 12.92
C ARG A 124 -5.34 8.95 12.79
N ASP A 125 -6.05 8.51 13.82
CA ASP A 125 -7.51 8.71 13.89
C ASP A 125 -7.89 10.00 14.63
N GLU A 126 -9.20 10.27 14.74
CA GLU A 126 -9.73 11.42 15.44
C GLU A 126 -9.48 11.38 16.97
N GLN A 127 -9.18 10.21 17.54
CA GLN A 127 -8.77 10.06 18.95
C GLN A 127 -7.25 10.26 19.13
N GLY A 128 -6.50 10.46 18.05
CA GLY A 128 -5.05 10.63 18.07
C GLY A 128 -4.27 9.32 18.19
N ARG A 129 -4.92 8.16 18.01
CA ARG A 129 -4.20 6.87 17.91
C ARG A 129 -3.36 6.90 16.64
N VAL A 130 -2.13 6.42 16.73
CA VAL A 130 -1.17 6.42 15.61
C VAL A 130 -1.07 5.02 15.04
N TYR A 131 -1.20 4.90 13.72
CA TYR A 131 -1.07 3.65 12.97
C TYR A 131 0.23 3.66 12.18
N GLN A 132 1.12 2.73 12.50
CA GLN A 132 2.46 2.65 11.92
C GLN A 132 2.43 2.18 10.47
N ILE A 133 3.43 2.62 9.69
CA ILE A 133 3.67 2.12 8.35
C ILE A 133 4.26 0.71 8.46
N LEU A 134 3.59 -0.27 7.85
CA LEU A 134 4.06 -1.65 7.75
C LEU A 134 4.86 -1.89 6.47
N GLY A 135 4.63 -1.09 5.43
CA GLY A 135 5.33 -1.20 4.16
C GLY A 135 4.72 -0.32 3.08
N GLY A 136 5.11 -0.57 1.85
CA GLY A 136 4.64 0.15 0.68
C GLY A 136 5.50 -0.18 -0.52
N GLN A 137 4.98 0.16 -1.70
CA GLN A 137 5.71 0.02 -2.94
C GLN A 137 5.28 1.11 -3.92
N GLY A 138 6.22 1.54 -4.76
CA GLY A 138 5.96 2.45 -5.86
C GLY A 138 6.54 1.94 -7.16
N ASP A 139 5.89 2.29 -8.26
CA ASP A 139 6.47 2.22 -9.59
C ASP A 139 7.59 3.26 -9.72
N GLN A 140 8.50 3.01 -10.66
CA GLN A 140 9.48 4.02 -11.05
C GLN A 140 8.76 5.26 -11.59
N VAL A 141 9.29 6.42 -11.24
CA VAL A 141 8.73 7.71 -11.59
C VAL A 141 9.07 8.04 -13.03
N THR A 142 8.04 8.29 -13.83
CA THR A 142 8.16 8.61 -15.26
C THR A 142 7.46 9.92 -15.60
N GLU A 143 7.61 10.38 -16.84
CA GLU A 143 6.87 11.55 -17.35
C GLU A 143 5.33 11.35 -17.30
N LEU A 144 4.88 10.09 -17.34
CA LEU A 144 3.46 9.71 -17.21
C LEU A 144 2.99 9.63 -15.75
N GLY A 145 3.87 9.93 -14.78
CA GLY A 145 3.61 9.76 -13.36
C GLY A 145 4.15 8.44 -12.80
N SER A 146 3.61 8.04 -11.66
CA SER A 146 3.92 6.79 -10.96
C SER A 146 2.73 6.37 -10.10
N LYS A 147 2.48 5.07 -9.96
CA LYS A 147 1.52 4.54 -8.98
C LYS A 147 2.27 4.02 -7.76
N GLN A 148 1.70 4.23 -6.59
CA GLN A 148 2.31 3.87 -5.33
C GLN A 148 1.24 3.47 -4.32
N TYR A 149 1.64 2.73 -3.30
CA TYR A 149 0.81 2.47 -2.14
C TYR A 149 1.63 2.40 -0.86
N TYR A 150 0.99 2.77 0.24
CA TYR A 150 1.48 2.52 1.59
C TYR A 150 0.55 1.57 2.33
N ILE A 151 1.11 0.71 3.16
CA ILE A 151 0.41 -0.20 4.06
C ILE A 151 0.64 0.28 5.49
N PHE A 152 -0.45 0.38 6.25
CA PHE A 152 -0.47 0.73 7.66
C PHE A 152 -1.07 -0.40 8.49
N GLU A 153 -0.84 -0.32 9.80
CA GLU A 153 -1.58 -1.06 10.81
C GLU A 153 -3.11 -0.98 10.60
N PRO A 154 -3.86 -1.99 11.07
CA PRO A 154 -5.31 -1.97 10.96
C PRO A 154 -5.89 -0.81 11.77
N VAL A 155 -6.73 -0.01 11.14
CA VAL A 155 -7.38 1.13 11.80
C VAL A 155 -8.48 0.61 12.72
N SER A 156 -8.53 1.16 13.94
CA SER A 156 -9.55 0.83 14.94
C SER A 156 -10.95 0.76 14.32
N PRO A 157 -11.77 -0.29 14.60
CA PRO A 157 -13.15 -0.36 14.15
C PRO A 157 -14.03 0.81 14.66
N GLU A 158 -13.60 1.47 15.73
CA GLU A 158 -14.28 2.63 16.33
C GLU A 158 -13.92 3.97 15.67
N ALA A 159 -12.85 4.02 14.88
CA ALA A 159 -12.39 5.24 14.25
C ALA A 159 -13.37 5.70 13.17
N LYS A 160 -13.69 6.99 13.18
CA LYS A 160 -14.61 7.65 12.24
C LYS A 160 -13.88 8.37 11.12
N ALA A 161 -12.61 8.69 11.31
CA ALA A 161 -11.79 9.31 10.29
C ALA A 161 -10.35 8.83 10.37
N LEU A 162 -9.69 8.77 9.22
CA LEU A 162 -8.25 8.58 9.10
C LEU A 162 -7.61 9.88 8.62
N LYS A 163 -6.59 10.34 9.33
CA LYS A 163 -5.79 11.52 9.01
C LYS A 163 -4.47 11.07 8.40
N LEU A 164 -4.32 11.35 7.11
CA LEU A 164 -3.11 11.13 6.34
C LEU A 164 -2.26 12.40 6.42
N THR A 165 -1.02 12.27 6.87
CA THR A 165 -0.09 13.41 6.98
C THR A 165 0.99 13.29 5.94
N TYR A 166 1.07 14.27 5.06
CA TYR A 166 2.02 14.34 3.97
C TYR A 166 3.06 15.41 4.24
N ASN A 167 4.32 15.02 4.39
CA ASN A 167 5.43 15.93 4.54
C ASN A 167 5.96 16.32 3.17
N VAL A 168 6.12 17.61 2.95
CA VAL A 168 6.58 18.18 1.69
C VAL A 168 7.86 18.96 1.96
N ALA A 169 8.94 18.62 1.26
CA ALA A 169 10.18 19.39 1.28
C ALA A 169 10.01 20.70 0.49
N GLY A 170 10.73 21.75 0.91
CA GLY A 170 10.80 23.00 0.14
C GLY A 170 9.46 23.74 0.00
N GLY A 171 8.80 24.06 1.11
CA GLY A 171 7.61 24.92 1.12
C GLY A 171 7.85 26.33 0.58
N PRO A 172 6.82 27.20 0.57
CA PRO A 172 6.90 28.55 0.00
C PRO A 172 8.08 29.39 0.53
N ASP A 173 8.48 29.15 1.79
CA ASP A 173 9.60 29.82 2.47
C ASP A 173 10.90 28.99 2.47
N GLY A 174 10.97 27.94 1.64
CA GLY A 174 12.08 26.98 1.56
C GLY A 174 12.14 25.97 2.72
N LYS A 175 11.17 26.00 3.65
CA LYS A 175 11.11 25.09 4.81
C LYS A 175 10.16 23.91 4.58
N PRO A 176 10.44 22.73 5.15
CA PRO A 176 9.48 21.63 5.15
C PRO A 176 8.17 22.02 5.82
N TYR A 177 7.06 21.48 5.32
CA TYR A 177 5.73 21.65 5.88
C TYR A 177 4.91 20.38 5.69
N SER A 178 3.79 20.26 6.41
CA SER A 178 2.91 19.10 6.31
C SER A 178 1.53 19.50 5.78
N ILE A 179 0.93 18.63 4.99
CA ILE A 179 -0.45 18.72 4.51
C ILE A 179 -1.22 17.56 5.14
N GLU A 180 -2.31 17.87 5.83
CA GLU A 180 -3.20 16.85 6.38
C GLU A 180 -4.40 16.64 5.46
N MET A 181 -4.73 15.37 5.22
CA MET A 181 -5.93 14.94 4.52
C MET A 181 -6.75 14.06 5.45
N GLU A 182 -8.03 14.41 5.62
CA GLU A 182 -8.97 13.62 6.38
C GLU A 182 -9.80 12.73 5.46
N VAL A 183 -9.85 11.44 5.78
CA VAL A 183 -10.61 10.42 5.06
C VAL A 183 -11.69 9.88 6.00
N PRO A 184 -12.96 10.26 5.80
CA PRO A 184 -14.07 9.73 6.60
C PRO A 184 -14.20 8.21 6.42
N LEU A 185 -14.35 7.50 7.52
CA LEU A 185 -14.54 6.06 7.55
C LEU A 185 -16.02 5.76 7.78
N PRO A 186 -16.64 4.85 7.02
CA PRO A 186 -18.00 4.40 7.31
C PRO A 186 -18.05 3.62 8.62
N ASP A 187 -19.25 3.46 9.18
CA ASP A 187 -19.45 2.58 10.33
C ASP A 187 -19.05 1.14 9.98
N ARG A 188 -18.13 0.60 10.77
CA ARG A 188 -17.50 -0.72 10.57
C ARG A 188 -17.84 -1.73 11.68
N GLN A 189 -18.68 -1.35 12.63
CA GLN A 189 -19.22 -2.26 13.64
C GLN A 189 -20.28 -3.15 12.99
N ARG A 190 -19.88 -4.32 12.49
CA ARG A 190 -20.78 -5.41 12.06
C ARG A 190 -20.35 -6.70 12.70
#